data_AF-A0A1C6DNN7-F1
#
_entry.id   AF-A0A1C6DNN7-F1
#
_cell.length_a   1.000
_cell.length_b   1.000
_cell.length_c   1.000
_cell.angle_alpha   90.00
_cell.angle_beta   90.00
_cell.angle_gamma   90.00
#
_symmetry.space_group_name_H-M   'P 1'
#
loop_
_entity.id
_entity.type
_entity.pdbx_description
1 polymer ?
#
loop_
_entity_poly.entity_id
_entity_poly.type
_entity_poly.pdbx_seq_one_letter_code
_entity_poly.pdbx_strand_id
1 'polypeptide(L)'
;MNILIICTKKCETPISVLRTEKIVESIIKNGTHKGEKNIRKYNVVIYIISLLAIIFSKYAVKPFVPMLDFAGYGAMRPFFESLLTCILWVIEIVVMCNVFKKKLNISIISNKETKGQELPVKRIFIIAAVMVACIVVISAQIGFQVKPFYDLGEKFNGYELTNNAGVFLRNIVKCVWIVIMIKAAQEFVEDIRGKGRSINIYAGIVLMLTLGVYDLIAGNNNLGITYFVLNVVYGWIYLLADRSMLKSYLLIMFIYLF
;
A
#
# COMPACT_ATOMS: atom_id res chain seq x y z
N MET A 1 -5.27 68.49 -28.79
CA MET A 1 -3.99 67.87 -29.21
C MET A 1 -2.89 68.64 -28.50
N ASN A 2 -2.42 68.16 -27.36
CA ASN A 2 -1.30 68.78 -26.63
C ASN A 2 -0.41 67.68 -26.06
N ILE A 3 0.88 67.89 -26.32
CA ILE A 3 2.00 66.97 -26.21
C ILE A 3 2.37 66.79 -24.75
N LEU A 4 2.40 65.53 -24.30
CA LEU A 4 2.80 65.13 -22.96
C LEU A 4 4.33 64.92 -22.96
N ILE A 5 5.06 65.95 -22.53
CA ILE A 5 6.45 65.82 -22.09
C ILE A 5 6.48 66.26 -20.63
N ILE A 6 7.38 65.62 -19.86
CA ILE A 6 7.78 65.84 -18.47
C ILE A 6 7.34 64.68 -17.56
N CYS A 7 8.18 63.66 -17.41
CA CYS A 7 9.19 63.67 -16.33
C CYS A 7 9.83 62.28 -16.21
N THR A 8 11.09 62.18 -16.61
CA THR A 8 12.03 61.17 -16.13
C THR A 8 12.16 61.31 -14.61
N LYS A 9 11.51 60.45 -13.84
CA LYS A 9 11.87 60.19 -12.45
C LYS A 9 12.07 58.70 -12.27
N LYS A 10 13.35 58.34 -12.12
CA LYS A 10 13.86 57.07 -11.63
C LYS A 10 13.03 56.69 -10.39
N CYS A 11 12.06 55.78 -10.55
CA CYS A 11 11.37 55.19 -9.41
C CYS A 11 12.36 54.23 -8.75
N GLU A 12 13.19 54.78 -7.88
CA GLU A 12 13.89 54.02 -6.84
C GLU A 12 12.79 53.32 -6.03
N THR A 13 12.62 52.02 -6.26
CA THR A 13 11.78 51.18 -5.41
C THR A 13 12.25 51.39 -3.97
N PRO A 14 11.42 51.91 -3.07
CA PRO A 14 11.86 52.19 -1.71
C PRO A 14 12.30 50.87 -1.07
N ILE A 15 13.50 50.86 -0.49
CA ILE A 15 14.14 49.70 0.16
C ILE A 15 13.21 49.02 1.19
N SER A 16 12.25 49.77 1.74
CA SER A 16 11.19 49.25 2.62
C SER A 16 10.26 48.25 1.92
N VAL A 17 9.87 48.48 0.67
CA VAL A 17 8.92 47.62 -0.08
C VAL A 17 9.58 46.29 -0.46
N LEU A 18 10.84 46.35 -0.94
CA LEU A 18 11.66 45.17 -1.23
C LEU A 18 11.96 44.34 0.03
N ARG A 19 12.06 44.99 1.20
CA ARG A 19 12.25 44.32 2.50
C ARG A 19 10.96 43.64 2.97
N THR A 20 9.79 44.25 2.79
CA THR A 20 8.50 43.61 3.11
C THR A 20 8.19 42.43 2.19
N GLU A 21 8.49 42.49 0.89
CA GLU A 21 8.31 41.33 0.00
C GLU A 21 9.19 40.15 0.42
N LYS A 22 10.48 40.39 0.73
CA LYS A 22 11.37 39.34 1.24
C LYS A 22 10.93 38.77 2.58
N ILE A 23 10.38 39.60 3.48
CA ILE A 23 9.84 39.14 4.76
C ILE A 23 8.58 38.27 4.53
N VAL A 24 7.67 38.71 3.66
CA VAL A 24 6.46 37.96 3.32
C VAL A 24 6.79 36.64 2.64
N GLU A 25 7.71 36.61 1.67
CA GLU A 25 8.22 35.37 1.07
C GLU A 25 8.86 34.45 2.11
N SER A 26 9.64 35.00 3.04
CA SER A 26 10.27 34.20 4.11
C SER A 26 9.25 33.63 5.09
N ILE A 27 8.16 34.35 5.40
CA ILE A 27 7.08 33.90 6.28
C ILE A 27 6.25 32.82 5.57
N ILE A 28 5.94 33.01 4.29
CA ILE A 28 5.22 32.02 3.47
C ILE A 28 6.08 30.74 3.35
N LYS A 29 7.38 30.88 3.05
CA LYS A 29 8.32 29.75 2.91
C LYS A 29 8.56 29.02 4.23
N ASN A 30 8.64 29.75 5.35
CA ASN A 30 8.74 29.14 6.68
C ASN A 30 7.41 28.50 7.12
N GLY A 31 6.27 29.06 6.75
CA GLY A 31 4.94 28.51 6.99
C GLY A 31 4.68 27.22 6.23
N THR A 32 5.04 27.16 4.94
CA THR A 32 4.93 25.95 4.11
C THR A 32 5.87 24.84 4.59
N HIS A 33 7.12 25.16 4.95
CA HIS A 33 8.05 24.18 5.51
C HIS A 33 7.57 23.61 6.86
N LYS A 34 6.91 24.40 7.71
CA LYS A 34 6.38 23.93 9.00
C LYS A 34 5.13 23.04 8.80
N GLY A 35 4.28 23.36 7.82
CA GLY A 35 3.15 22.53 7.40
C GLY A 35 3.57 21.18 6.79
N GLU A 36 4.53 21.19 5.85
CA GLU A 36 5.10 19.98 5.26
C GLU A 36 5.74 19.06 6.31
N LYS A 37 6.50 19.63 7.26
CA LYS A 37 7.18 18.85 8.30
C LYS A 37 6.20 18.13 9.24
N ASN A 38 5.00 18.69 9.45
CA ASN A 38 3.94 18.04 10.22
C ASN A 38 3.29 16.90 9.42
N ILE A 39 2.97 17.10 8.15
CA ILE A 39 2.39 16.07 7.26
C ILE A 39 3.33 14.86 7.15
N ARG A 40 4.64 15.10 6.98
CA ARG A 40 5.67 14.04 6.93
C ARG A 40 5.68 13.14 8.18
N LYS A 41 5.55 13.73 9.37
CA LYS A 41 5.48 12.94 10.62
C LYS A 41 4.24 12.05 10.67
N TYR A 42 3.11 12.50 10.13
CA TYR A 42 1.88 11.71 10.13
C TYR A 42 1.96 10.49 9.20
N ASN A 43 2.58 10.62 8.02
CA ASN A 43 2.70 9.50 7.07
C ASN A 43 3.59 8.37 7.61
N VAL A 44 4.71 8.71 8.26
CA VAL A 44 5.58 7.74 8.95
C VAL A 44 4.83 7.02 10.06
N VAL A 45 4.12 7.78 10.90
CA VAL A 45 3.36 7.22 12.03
C VAL A 45 2.25 6.30 11.53
N ILE A 46 1.53 6.68 10.47
CA ILE A 46 0.51 5.86 9.82
C ILE A 46 1.10 4.54 9.30
N TYR A 47 2.25 4.59 8.65
CA TYR A 47 2.93 3.40 8.15
C TYR A 47 3.36 2.44 9.28
N ILE A 48 3.97 2.98 10.34
CA ILE A 48 4.40 2.18 11.50
C ILE A 48 3.19 1.57 12.22
N ILE A 49 2.12 2.35 12.44
CA ILE A 49 0.89 1.85 13.06
C ILE A 49 0.28 0.72 12.21
N SER A 50 0.24 0.89 10.89
CA SER A 50 -0.27 -0.13 9.96
C SER A 50 0.53 -1.43 10.04
N LEU A 51 1.86 -1.32 10.09
CA LEU A 51 2.77 -2.45 10.25
C LEU A 51 2.61 -3.15 11.61
N LEU A 52 2.47 -2.38 12.69
CA LEU A 52 2.23 -2.93 14.02
C LEU A 52 0.87 -3.61 14.10
N ALA A 53 -0.18 -3.07 13.47
CA ALA A 53 -1.51 -3.64 13.45
C ALA A 53 -1.53 -5.02 12.76
N ILE A 54 -0.93 -5.15 11.56
CA ILE A 54 -0.88 -6.43 10.85
C ILE A 54 -0.06 -7.50 11.59
N ILE A 55 0.99 -7.09 12.32
CA ILE A 55 1.77 -8.02 13.16
C ILE A 55 0.96 -8.42 14.39
N PHE A 56 0.41 -7.43 15.11
CA PHE A 56 -0.26 -7.63 16.40
C PHE A 56 -1.54 -8.47 16.29
N SER A 57 -2.36 -8.22 15.27
CA SER A 57 -3.61 -8.95 15.01
C SER A 57 -3.42 -10.46 14.99
N LYS A 58 -2.33 -10.98 14.40
CA LYS A 58 -2.02 -12.41 14.43
C LYS A 58 -1.82 -12.96 15.85
N TYR A 59 -1.16 -12.20 16.72
CA TYR A 59 -0.93 -12.61 18.12
C TYR A 59 -2.15 -12.39 19.01
N ALA A 60 -2.93 -11.34 18.73
CA ALA A 60 -4.13 -11.00 19.48
C ALA A 60 -5.22 -12.07 19.38
N VAL A 61 -5.30 -12.79 18.26
CA VAL A 61 -6.31 -13.83 18.03
C VAL A 61 -6.00 -15.13 18.78
N LYS A 62 -4.72 -15.49 18.93
CA LYS A 62 -4.28 -16.76 19.55
C LYS A 62 -4.95 -17.12 20.89
N PRO A 63 -5.14 -16.22 21.87
CA PRO A 63 -5.80 -16.56 23.13
C PRO A 63 -7.31 -16.85 22.99
N PHE A 64 -7.96 -16.36 21.93
CA PHE A 64 -9.40 -16.55 21.72
C PHE A 64 -9.73 -17.83 20.96
N VAL A 65 -8.80 -18.35 20.15
CA VAL A 65 -9.02 -19.56 19.33
C VAL A 65 -9.39 -20.80 20.17
N PRO A 66 -8.73 -21.09 21.31
CA PRO A 66 -9.10 -22.24 22.15
C PRO A 66 -10.51 -22.15 22.74
N MET A 67 -11.09 -20.95 22.84
CA MET A 67 -12.48 -20.78 23.31
C MET A 67 -13.50 -21.33 22.29
N LEU A 68 -13.08 -21.58 21.05
CA LEU A 68 -13.91 -22.10 19.96
C LEU A 68 -13.74 -23.61 19.74
N ASP A 69 -13.04 -24.30 20.65
CA ASP A 69 -12.75 -25.74 20.56
C ASP A 69 -13.99 -26.65 20.61
N PHE A 70 -15.15 -26.10 21.00
CA PHE A 70 -16.42 -26.81 20.96
C PHE A 70 -16.78 -27.28 19.53
N ALA A 71 -16.26 -26.61 18.50
CA ALA A 71 -16.46 -26.99 17.10
C ALA A 71 -15.32 -27.91 16.61
N GLY A 72 -15.64 -29.17 16.34
CA GLY A 72 -14.70 -30.13 15.76
C GLY A 72 -13.55 -30.55 16.68
N TYR A 73 -13.74 -30.50 18.00
CA TYR A 73 -12.74 -30.92 19.01
C TYR A 73 -11.36 -30.27 18.82
N GLY A 74 -11.35 -28.99 18.43
CA GLY A 74 -10.11 -28.25 18.17
C GLY A 74 -9.45 -28.54 16.81
N ALA A 75 -9.97 -29.46 15.99
CA ALA A 75 -9.45 -29.71 14.63
C ALA A 75 -9.62 -28.49 13.70
N MET A 76 -10.60 -27.62 13.98
CA MET A 76 -10.90 -26.38 13.24
C MET A 76 -10.18 -25.14 13.78
N ARG A 77 -9.28 -25.28 14.77
CA ARG A 77 -8.53 -24.14 15.33
C ARG A 77 -7.83 -23.29 14.24
N PRO A 78 -7.14 -23.86 13.23
CA PRO A 78 -6.48 -23.06 12.20
C PRO A 78 -7.45 -22.24 11.33
N PHE A 79 -8.64 -22.80 11.06
CA PHE A 79 -9.71 -22.08 10.39
C PHE A 79 -10.18 -20.88 11.21
N PHE A 80 -10.52 -21.09 12.49
CA PHE A 80 -10.97 -20.01 13.36
C PHE A 80 -9.90 -18.94 13.60
N GLU A 81 -8.63 -19.32 13.74
CA GLU A 81 -7.52 -18.38 13.81
C GLU A 81 -7.48 -17.51 12.55
N SER A 82 -7.58 -18.12 11.37
CA SER A 82 -7.55 -17.40 10.10
C SER A 82 -8.77 -16.49 9.93
N LEU A 83 -9.95 -16.94 10.32
CA LEU A 83 -11.20 -16.19 10.21
C LEU A 83 -11.26 -15.00 11.17
N LEU A 84 -10.89 -15.18 12.44
CA LEU A 84 -10.79 -14.09 13.41
C LEU A 84 -9.73 -13.06 13.01
N THR A 85 -8.59 -13.52 12.47
CA THR A 85 -7.56 -12.63 11.92
C THR A 85 -8.11 -11.83 10.74
N CYS A 86 -8.90 -12.44 9.85
CA CYS A 86 -9.56 -11.72 8.76
C CYS A 86 -10.50 -10.63 9.28
N ILE A 87 -11.32 -10.94 10.28
CA ILE A 87 -12.26 -9.97 10.86
C ILE A 87 -11.51 -8.77 11.44
N LEU A 88 -10.45 -9.02 12.22
CA LEU A 88 -9.61 -7.94 12.75
C LEU A 88 -8.97 -7.11 11.63
N TRP A 89 -8.41 -7.76 10.61
CA TRP A 89 -7.81 -7.07 9.47
C TRP A 89 -8.83 -6.22 8.70
N VAL A 90 -10.06 -6.69 8.52
CA VAL A 90 -11.12 -5.89 7.89
C VAL A 90 -11.46 -4.66 8.74
N ILE A 91 -11.57 -4.81 10.06
CA ILE A 91 -11.80 -3.68 10.98
C ILE A 91 -10.65 -2.67 10.89
N GLU A 92 -9.40 -3.15 10.94
CA GLU A 92 -8.20 -2.32 10.82
C GLU A 92 -8.16 -1.59 9.47
N ILE A 93 -8.46 -2.28 8.36
CA ILE A 93 -8.55 -1.68 7.02
C ILE A 93 -9.58 -0.54 7.00
N VAL A 94 -10.76 -0.73 7.59
CA VAL A 94 -11.80 0.30 7.67
C VAL A 94 -11.32 1.50 8.50
N VAL A 95 -10.67 1.27 9.63
CA VAL A 95 -10.09 2.33 10.47
C VAL A 95 -9.01 3.09 9.69
N MET A 96 -8.10 2.39 9.04
CA MET A 96 -7.05 3.00 8.22
C MET A 96 -7.64 3.83 7.08
N CYS A 97 -8.63 3.30 6.37
CA CYS A 97 -9.36 4.04 5.35
C CYS A 97 -9.98 5.33 5.94
N ASN A 98 -10.59 5.27 7.12
CA ASN A 98 -11.14 6.45 7.76
C ASN A 98 -10.06 7.48 8.14
N VAL A 99 -8.90 7.02 8.63
CA VAL A 99 -7.75 7.88 8.95
C VAL A 99 -7.20 8.56 7.70
N PHE A 100 -6.98 7.81 6.61
CA PHE A 100 -6.53 8.36 5.32
C PHE A 100 -7.52 9.40 4.78
N LYS A 101 -8.83 9.14 4.85
CA LYS A 101 -9.85 10.06 4.34
C LYS A 101 -9.95 11.32 5.17
N LYS A 102 -9.95 11.22 6.51
CA LYS A 102 -10.15 12.35 7.42
C LYS A 102 -8.90 13.21 7.61
N LYS A 103 -7.70 12.61 7.68
CA LYS A 103 -6.46 13.33 8.01
C LYS A 103 -5.65 13.78 6.80
N LEU A 104 -5.69 13.02 5.70
CA LEU A 104 -4.84 13.30 4.53
C LEU A 104 -5.64 13.89 3.35
N ASN A 105 -6.98 13.89 3.40
CA ASN A 105 -7.85 14.38 2.33
C ASN A 105 -7.60 13.67 0.97
N ILE A 106 -6.98 12.49 1.02
CA ILE A 106 -6.67 11.65 -0.14
C ILE A 106 -7.83 10.66 -0.31
N SER A 107 -8.49 10.67 -1.47
CA SER A 107 -9.46 9.64 -1.82
C SER A 107 -8.75 8.29 -1.98
N ILE A 108 -9.17 7.31 -1.18
CA ILE A 108 -8.53 5.99 -1.07
C ILE A 108 -8.73 5.14 -2.33
N ILE A 109 -9.88 5.30 -2.98
CA ILE A 109 -10.35 4.41 -4.05
C ILE A 109 -9.82 4.83 -5.43
N SER A 110 -9.60 6.13 -5.63
CA SER A 110 -9.09 6.69 -6.87
C SER A 110 -8.35 7.97 -6.56
N ASN A 111 -7.18 8.16 -7.17
CA ASN A 111 -6.54 9.46 -7.21
C ASN A 111 -7.48 10.41 -7.97
N LYS A 112 -7.72 11.62 -7.44
CA LYS A 112 -8.60 12.62 -8.09
C LYS A 112 -8.07 13.03 -9.46
N GLU A 113 -6.75 12.94 -9.65
CA GLU A 113 -6.05 13.38 -10.87
C GLU A 113 -6.08 12.36 -12.02
N THR A 114 -6.36 11.07 -11.76
CA THR A 114 -6.38 10.00 -12.78
C THR A 114 -7.71 9.27 -12.86
N LYS A 115 -8.76 9.82 -12.21
CA LYS A 115 -10.10 9.24 -12.21
C LYS A 115 -10.68 9.26 -13.64
N GLY A 116 -10.89 8.07 -14.21
CA GLY A 116 -11.47 7.92 -15.56
C GLY A 116 -10.47 7.99 -16.72
N GLN A 117 -9.17 8.12 -16.45
CA GLN A 117 -8.15 8.02 -17.51
C GLN A 117 -7.84 6.56 -17.81
N GLU A 118 -7.88 6.23 -19.11
CA GLU A 118 -7.40 4.96 -19.62
C GLU A 118 -5.89 4.84 -19.42
N LEU A 119 -5.43 3.65 -19.05
CA LEU A 119 -4.00 3.39 -18.93
C LEU A 119 -3.39 3.42 -20.33
N PRO A 120 -2.24 4.09 -20.53
CA PRO A 120 -1.58 4.07 -21.84
C PRO A 120 -1.20 2.63 -22.21
N VAL A 121 -1.48 2.24 -23.45
CA VAL A 121 -1.32 0.86 -23.97
C VAL A 121 0.06 0.27 -23.66
N LYS A 122 1.12 1.08 -23.76
CA LYS A 122 2.49 0.67 -23.41
C LYS A 122 2.60 0.15 -21.96
N ARG A 123 1.95 0.81 -21.00
CA ARG A 123 1.96 0.38 -19.59
C ARG A 123 1.14 -0.89 -19.39
N ILE A 124 0.01 -1.02 -20.09
CA ILE A 124 -0.81 -2.25 -20.03
C ILE A 124 0.02 -3.46 -20.50
N PHE A 125 0.75 -3.33 -21.61
CA PHE A 125 1.64 -4.39 -22.09
C PHE A 125 2.73 -4.75 -21.08
N ILE A 126 3.35 -3.76 -20.44
CA ILE A 126 4.37 -4.00 -19.39
C ILE A 126 3.74 -4.71 -18.19
N ILE A 127 2.57 -4.25 -17.71
CA ILE A 127 1.86 -4.90 -16.61
C ILE A 127 1.52 -6.35 -16.98
N ALA A 128 1.02 -6.60 -18.19
CA ALA A 128 0.69 -7.94 -18.66
C ALA A 128 1.92 -8.85 -18.69
N ALA A 129 3.05 -8.37 -19.23
CA ALA A 129 4.30 -9.13 -19.25
C ALA A 129 4.81 -9.45 -17.84
N VAL A 130 4.76 -8.48 -16.93
CA VAL A 130 5.16 -8.67 -15.53
C VAL A 130 4.22 -9.67 -14.82
N MET A 131 2.90 -9.57 -15.03
CA MET A 131 1.95 -10.51 -14.46
C MET A 131 2.21 -11.94 -14.95
N VAL A 132 2.36 -12.14 -16.26
CA VAL A 132 2.64 -13.46 -16.83
C VAL A 132 3.95 -14.01 -16.27
N ALA A 133 5.00 -13.19 -16.16
CA ALA A 133 6.25 -13.61 -15.55
C ALA A 133 6.08 -14.05 -14.07
N CYS A 134 5.32 -13.29 -13.27
CA CYS A 134 5.02 -13.65 -11.88
C CYS A 134 4.24 -14.96 -11.79
N ILE A 135 3.19 -15.12 -12.60
CA ILE A 135 2.35 -16.32 -12.64
C ILE A 135 3.21 -17.54 -13.01
N VAL A 136 4.04 -17.43 -14.05
CA VAL A 136 4.94 -18.53 -14.47
C VAL A 136 5.93 -18.89 -13.36
N VAL A 137 6.51 -17.91 -12.67
CA VAL A 137 7.45 -18.17 -11.56
C VAL A 137 6.76 -18.87 -10.39
N ILE A 138 5.58 -18.38 -9.98
CA ILE A 138 4.80 -19.00 -8.90
C ILE A 138 4.37 -20.41 -9.31
N SER A 139 3.80 -20.56 -10.50
CA SER A 139 3.38 -21.83 -11.09
C SER A 139 4.53 -22.84 -11.16
N ALA A 140 5.71 -22.43 -11.62
CA ALA A 140 6.87 -23.32 -11.69
C ALA A 140 7.30 -23.85 -10.31
N GLN A 141 7.19 -23.03 -9.25
CA GLN A 141 7.53 -23.44 -7.88
C GLN A 141 6.51 -24.39 -7.26
N ILE A 142 5.25 -24.34 -7.71
CA ILE A 142 4.17 -25.25 -7.27
C ILE A 142 3.93 -26.40 -8.25
N GLY A 143 4.84 -26.63 -9.22
CA GLY A 143 4.76 -27.75 -10.17
C GLY A 143 3.67 -27.59 -11.24
N PHE A 144 3.40 -26.37 -11.69
CA PHE A 144 2.36 -25.98 -12.66
C PHE A 144 0.92 -26.29 -12.23
N GLN A 145 0.70 -26.43 -10.93
CA GLN A 145 -0.65 -26.47 -10.37
C GLN A 145 -1.24 -25.07 -10.30
N VAL A 146 -2.55 -24.94 -10.48
CA VAL A 146 -3.24 -23.67 -10.27
C VAL A 146 -3.31 -23.41 -8.76
N LYS A 147 -2.84 -22.24 -8.33
CA LYS A 147 -2.54 -21.97 -6.93
C LYS A 147 -3.71 -22.15 -5.94
N PRO A 148 -4.97 -21.79 -6.25
CA PRO A 148 -6.11 -22.15 -5.42
C PRO A 148 -6.22 -23.64 -5.11
N PHE A 149 -5.87 -24.52 -6.05
CA PHE A 149 -5.88 -25.97 -5.82
C PHE A 149 -4.70 -26.41 -4.97
N TYR A 150 -3.53 -25.78 -5.15
CA TYR A 150 -2.37 -26.00 -4.29
C TYR A 150 -2.65 -25.55 -2.84
N ASP A 151 -3.24 -24.37 -2.65
CA ASP A 151 -3.57 -23.80 -1.34
C ASP A 151 -4.73 -24.56 -0.65
N LEU A 152 -5.69 -25.12 -1.41
CA LEU A 152 -6.79 -25.94 -0.88
C LEU A 152 -6.37 -27.39 -0.58
N GLY A 153 -5.27 -27.85 -1.15
CA GLY A 153 -4.70 -29.18 -0.95
C GLY A 153 -5.36 -30.27 -1.81
N GLU A 154 -4.59 -31.30 -2.14
CA GLU A 154 -5.04 -32.44 -2.96
C GLU A 154 -5.87 -33.48 -2.17
N LYS A 155 -5.83 -33.41 -0.83
CA LYS A 155 -6.52 -34.37 0.06
C LYS A 155 -7.85 -33.81 0.55
N PHE A 156 -8.94 -34.47 0.16
CA PHE A 156 -10.32 -34.11 0.49
C PHE A 156 -10.76 -34.61 1.87
N ASN A 157 -10.00 -34.31 2.93
CA ASN A 157 -10.54 -34.45 4.28
C ASN A 157 -11.31 -33.16 4.64
N GLY A 158 -12.58 -33.26 5.04
CA GLY A 158 -13.45 -32.09 5.23
C GLY A 158 -12.89 -31.04 6.20
N TYR A 159 -12.14 -31.47 7.22
CA TYR A 159 -11.44 -30.59 8.15
C TYR A 159 -10.21 -29.89 7.53
N GLU A 160 -9.42 -30.59 6.72
CA GLU A 160 -8.28 -30.01 6.01
C GLU A 160 -8.74 -28.97 4.99
N LEU A 161 -9.78 -29.31 4.20
CA LEU A 161 -10.38 -28.38 3.25
C LEU A 161 -10.87 -27.10 3.94
N THR A 162 -11.51 -27.23 5.09
CA THR A 162 -12.02 -26.06 5.83
C THR A 162 -10.87 -25.21 6.38
N ASN A 163 -9.86 -25.83 6.97
CA ASN A 163 -8.67 -25.12 7.45
C ASN A 163 -7.95 -24.36 6.33
N ASN A 164 -7.78 -25.01 5.17
CA ASN A 164 -7.16 -24.41 3.99
C ASN A 164 -8.01 -23.27 3.41
N ALA A 165 -9.33 -23.41 3.38
CA ALA A 165 -10.24 -22.34 2.97
C ALA A 165 -10.11 -21.09 3.85
N GLY A 166 -9.91 -21.26 5.16
CA GLY A 166 -9.62 -20.16 6.09
C GLY A 166 -8.32 -19.43 5.75
N VAL A 167 -7.26 -20.17 5.45
CA VAL A 167 -5.96 -19.61 5.04
C VAL A 167 -6.07 -18.88 3.70
N PHE A 168 -6.81 -19.43 2.74
CA PHE A 168 -7.08 -18.82 1.44
C PHE A 168 -7.82 -17.48 1.60
N LEU A 169 -8.90 -17.45 2.40
CA LEU A 169 -9.65 -16.22 2.71
C LEU A 169 -8.73 -15.14 3.32
N ARG A 170 -7.87 -15.55 4.27
CA ARG A 170 -6.89 -14.67 4.91
C ARG A 170 -5.92 -14.06 3.91
N ASN A 171 -5.44 -14.83 2.94
CA ASN A 171 -4.53 -14.32 1.92
C ASN A 171 -5.22 -13.34 0.95
N ILE A 172 -6.52 -13.51 0.66
CA ILE A 172 -7.30 -12.52 -0.10
C ILE A 172 -7.35 -11.18 0.66
N VAL A 173 -7.69 -11.20 1.95
CA VAL A 173 -7.72 -9.98 2.79
C VAL A 173 -6.32 -9.37 2.89
N LYS A 174 -5.27 -10.19 2.97
CA LYS A 174 -3.88 -9.74 2.95
C LYS A 174 -3.51 -8.96 1.70
N CYS A 175 -4.06 -9.31 0.54
CA CYS A 175 -3.83 -8.56 -0.70
C CYS A 175 -4.33 -7.12 -0.60
N VAL A 176 -5.45 -6.87 0.11
CA VAL A 176 -5.92 -5.51 0.39
C VAL A 176 -4.91 -4.77 1.26
N TRP A 177 -4.40 -5.43 2.30
CA TRP A 177 -3.36 -4.90 3.18
C TRP A 177 -2.08 -4.50 2.44
N ILE A 178 -1.61 -5.36 1.52
CA ILE A 178 -0.45 -5.08 0.67
C ILE A 178 -0.64 -3.75 -0.07
N VAL A 179 -1.80 -3.52 -0.69
CA VAL A 179 -2.09 -2.30 -1.45
C VAL A 179 -2.09 -1.05 -0.55
N ILE A 180 -2.68 -1.13 0.64
CA ILE A 180 -2.69 -0.02 1.61
C ILE A 180 -1.25 0.30 2.05
N MET A 181 -0.46 -0.73 2.37
CA MET A 181 0.93 -0.59 2.75
C MET A 181 1.78 0.00 1.62
N ILE A 182 1.53 -0.38 0.36
CA ILE A 182 2.26 0.19 -0.79
C ILE A 182 1.97 1.66 -0.93
N LYS A 183 0.70 2.08 -0.78
CA LYS A 183 0.36 3.50 -0.84
C LYS A 183 1.04 4.28 0.30
N ALA A 184 0.97 3.76 1.52
CA ALA A 184 1.60 4.39 2.68
C ALA A 184 3.13 4.46 2.51
N ALA A 185 3.76 3.41 1.98
CA ALA A 185 5.19 3.38 1.67
C ALA A 185 5.55 4.38 0.55
N GLN A 186 4.72 4.51 -0.48
CA GLN A 186 4.94 5.48 -1.56
C GLN A 186 4.86 6.92 -1.05
N GLU A 187 3.85 7.25 -0.24
CA GLU A 187 3.73 8.57 0.39
C GLU A 187 4.95 8.86 1.29
N PHE A 188 5.41 7.87 2.06
CA PHE A 188 6.62 7.96 2.88
C PHE A 188 7.90 8.23 2.06
N VAL A 189 8.11 7.52 0.97
CA VAL A 189 9.31 7.70 0.12
C VAL A 189 9.31 9.07 -0.55
N GLU A 190 8.15 9.53 -1.03
CA GLU A 190 8.03 10.83 -1.69
C GLU A 190 8.28 11.97 -0.72
N ASP A 191 7.84 11.82 0.53
CA ASP A 191 8.12 12.74 1.62
C ASP A 191 9.61 12.85 1.97
N ILE A 192 10.35 11.74 1.97
CA ILE A 192 11.80 11.74 2.25
C ILE A 192 12.57 12.42 1.13
N ARG A 193 12.24 12.12 -0.13
CA ARG A 193 13.01 12.61 -1.28
C ARG A 193 12.72 14.07 -1.63
N GLY A 194 11.62 14.65 -1.16
CA GLY A 194 11.26 16.04 -1.43
C GLY A 194 11.09 16.38 -2.92
N LYS A 195 11.09 15.37 -3.79
CA LYS A 195 10.83 15.48 -5.22
C LYS A 195 9.43 14.90 -5.44
N GLY A 196 8.54 15.69 -6.03
CA GLY A 196 7.17 15.26 -6.37
C GLY A 196 7.11 13.97 -7.20
N ARG A 197 5.90 13.45 -7.46
CA ARG A 197 5.58 12.19 -8.16
C ARG A 197 6.78 11.47 -8.77
N SER A 198 7.50 10.71 -7.93
CA SER A 198 8.69 10.02 -8.41
C SER A 198 8.29 8.63 -8.93
N ILE A 199 8.80 8.23 -10.10
CA ILE A 199 8.53 6.93 -10.75
C ILE A 199 9.34 5.79 -10.09
N ASN A 200 9.90 6.03 -8.90
CA ASN A 200 10.90 5.13 -8.34
C ASN A 200 10.28 3.98 -7.53
N ILE A 201 10.83 2.77 -7.71
CA ILE A 201 10.39 1.50 -7.11
C ILE A 201 10.69 1.41 -5.59
N TYR A 202 11.19 2.47 -4.96
CA TYR A 202 11.58 2.45 -3.53
C TYR A 202 10.43 2.07 -2.58
N ALA A 203 9.17 2.36 -2.92
CA ALA A 203 8.04 1.89 -2.11
C ALA A 203 7.96 0.36 -2.05
N GLY A 204 8.26 -0.32 -3.17
CA GLY A 204 8.35 -1.78 -3.23
C GLY A 204 9.50 -2.33 -2.38
N ILE A 205 10.64 -1.63 -2.35
CA ILE A 205 11.79 -1.99 -1.50
C ILE A 205 11.44 -1.84 -0.02
N VAL A 206 10.81 -0.72 0.35
CA VAL A 206 10.32 -0.51 1.73
C VAL A 206 9.34 -1.59 2.13
N LEU A 207 8.43 -1.98 1.22
CA LEU A 207 7.48 -3.08 1.45
C LEU A 207 8.17 -4.44 1.64
N MET A 208 9.16 -4.73 0.80
CA MET A 208 9.96 -5.96 0.90
C MET A 208 10.66 -6.05 2.25
N LEU A 209 11.27 -4.97 2.72
CA LEU A 209 11.99 -4.93 4.00
C LEU A 209 11.09 -5.01 5.23
N THR A 210 9.78 -4.80 5.07
CA THR A 210 8.82 -4.71 6.16
C THR A 210 7.87 -5.89 6.15
N LEU A 211 6.93 -5.91 5.20
CA LEU A 211 5.97 -6.97 5.01
C LEU A 211 6.63 -8.25 4.49
N GLY A 212 7.63 -8.12 3.61
CA GLY A 212 8.39 -9.27 3.13
C GLY A 212 9.17 -9.97 4.24
N VAL A 213 9.84 -9.21 5.11
CA VAL A 213 10.54 -9.77 6.28
C VAL A 213 9.55 -10.40 7.26
N TYR A 214 8.41 -9.76 7.49
CA TYR A 214 7.32 -10.36 8.27
C TYR A 214 6.86 -11.69 7.68
N ASP A 215 6.70 -11.77 6.36
CA ASP A 215 6.30 -12.98 5.66
C ASP A 215 7.35 -14.09 5.71
N LEU A 216 8.64 -13.75 5.75
CA LEU A 216 9.72 -14.72 5.92
C LEU A 216 9.81 -15.29 7.34
N ILE A 217 9.60 -14.45 8.35
CA ILE A 217 9.83 -14.83 9.76
C ILE A 217 8.55 -15.41 10.39
N ALA A 218 7.40 -14.81 10.09
CA ALA A 218 6.13 -15.09 10.73
C ALA A 218 5.03 -15.51 9.74
N GLY A 219 5.21 -15.30 8.43
CA GLY A 219 4.31 -15.80 7.40
C GLY A 219 4.49 -17.31 7.28
N ASN A 220 3.49 -18.09 7.69
CA ASN A 220 3.50 -19.55 7.57
C ASN A 220 3.25 -19.96 6.10
N ASN A 221 4.09 -19.46 5.18
CA ASN A 221 3.93 -19.57 3.74
C ASN A 221 5.05 -20.46 3.18
N ASN A 222 4.69 -21.50 2.42
CA ASN A 222 5.65 -22.40 1.77
C ASN A 222 6.57 -21.68 0.76
N LEU A 223 6.16 -20.51 0.25
CA LEU A 223 6.87 -19.70 -0.74
C LEU A 223 7.38 -18.37 -0.17
N GLY A 224 7.91 -18.37 1.07
CA GLY A 224 8.32 -17.15 1.77
C GLY A 224 9.28 -16.25 0.98
N ILE A 225 10.30 -16.83 0.33
CA ILE A 225 11.29 -16.07 -0.47
C ILE A 225 10.64 -15.46 -1.72
N THR A 226 9.72 -16.18 -2.36
CA THR A 226 9.01 -15.69 -3.54
C THR A 226 8.13 -14.51 -3.17
N TYR A 227 7.38 -14.60 -2.07
CA TYR A 227 6.58 -13.49 -1.56
C TYR A 227 7.42 -12.30 -1.11
N PHE A 228 8.61 -12.54 -0.55
CA PHE A 228 9.57 -11.49 -0.23
C PHE A 228 9.93 -10.67 -1.47
N VAL A 229 10.35 -11.32 -2.56
CA VAL A 229 10.71 -10.65 -3.82
C VAL A 229 9.49 -10.01 -4.50
N LEU A 230 8.33 -10.68 -4.46
CA LEU A 230 7.08 -10.17 -5.05
C LEU A 230 6.65 -8.84 -4.46
N ASN A 231 6.98 -8.53 -3.20
CA ASN A 231 6.66 -7.23 -2.61
C ASN A 231 7.32 -6.05 -3.37
N VAL A 232 8.49 -6.24 -3.97
CA VAL A 232 9.10 -5.24 -4.86
C VAL A 232 8.28 -5.07 -6.13
N VAL A 233 7.86 -6.20 -6.72
CA VAL A 233 7.06 -6.23 -7.94
C VAL A 233 5.68 -5.59 -7.72
N TYR A 234 5.04 -5.84 -6.57
CA TYR A 234 3.78 -5.20 -6.21
C TYR A 234 3.91 -3.67 -6.11
N GLY A 235 5.01 -3.18 -5.55
CA GLY A 235 5.33 -1.74 -5.56
C GLY A 235 5.47 -1.17 -6.97
N TRP A 236 6.06 -1.94 -7.89
CA TRP A 236 6.18 -1.53 -9.29
C TRP A 236 4.84 -1.56 -10.04
N ILE A 237 4.03 -2.60 -9.84
CA ILE A 237 2.66 -2.70 -10.38
C ILE A 237 1.82 -1.51 -9.93
N TYR A 238 1.92 -1.10 -8.66
CA TYR A 238 1.21 0.07 -8.14
C TYR A 238 1.57 1.36 -8.89
N LEU A 239 2.84 1.56 -9.22
CA LEU A 239 3.29 2.70 -10.03
C LEU A 239 2.77 2.64 -11.46
N LEU A 240 2.82 1.46 -12.08
CA LEU A 240 2.33 1.24 -13.45
C LEU A 240 0.80 1.40 -13.54
N ALA A 241 0.07 1.09 -12.48
CA ALA A 241 -1.37 1.24 -12.35
C ALA A 241 -1.83 2.67 -11.98
N ASP A 242 -0.99 3.68 -12.23
CA ASP A 242 -1.25 5.10 -11.92
C ASP A 242 -1.63 5.35 -10.46
N ARG A 243 -1.05 4.57 -9.54
CA ARG A 243 -1.27 4.68 -8.09
C ARG A 243 -2.74 4.47 -7.67
N SER A 244 -3.53 3.83 -8.54
CA SER A 244 -4.88 3.43 -8.23
C SER A 244 -4.85 2.19 -7.33
N MET A 245 -5.38 2.31 -6.11
CA MET A 245 -5.50 1.16 -5.20
C MET A 245 -6.34 0.05 -5.81
N LEU A 246 -7.48 0.39 -6.44
CA LEU A 246 -8.39 -0.62 -7.00
C LEU A 246 -7.74 -1.42 -8.12
N LYS A 247 -7.10 -0.75 -9.09
CA LYS A 247 -6.41 -1.43 -10.19
C LYS A 247 -5.27 -2.30 -9.65
N SER A 248 -4.49 -1.79 -8.71
CA SER A 248 -3.38 -2.53 -8.10
C SER A 248 -3.86 -3.75 -7.31
N TYR A 249 -4.98 -3.62 -6.57
CA TYR A 249 -5.60 -4.73 -5.86
C TYR A 249 -6.05 -5.84 -6.80
N LEU A 250 -6.73 -5.50 -7.90
CA LEU A 250 -7.17 -6.49 -8.88
C LEU A 250 -5.98 -7.22 -9.51
N LEU A 251 -4.91 -6.49 -9.86
CA LEU A 251 -3.70 -7.09 -10.45
C LEU A 251 -2.96 -7.99 -9.45
N ILE A 252 -2.82 -7.56 -8.18
CA ILE A 252 -2.17 -8.35 -7.13
C ILE A 252 -3.01 -9.59 -6.79
N MET A 253 -4.34 -9.45 -6.72
CA MET A 253 -5.24 -10.59 -6.53
C MET A 253 -5.13 -11.57 -7.70
N PHE A 254 -5.02 -11.08 -8.93
CA PHE A 254 -4.85 -11.94 -10.11
C PHE A 254 -3.55 -12.74 -10.04
N ILE A 255 -2.42 -12.11 -9.69
CA ILE A 255 -1.14 -12.80 -9.44
C ILE A 255 -1.24 -13.75 -8.23
N TYR A 256 -2.08 -13.45 -7.25
CA TYR A 256 -2.30 -14.36 -6.14
C TYR A 256 -3.11 -15.58 -6.55
N LEU A 257 -4.10 -15.46 -7.44
CA LEU A 257 -4.99 -16.56 -7.83
C LEU A 257 -4.44 -17.45 -8.95
N PHE A 258 -3.47 -16.98 -9.73
CA PHE A 258 -2.87 -17.69 -10.86
C PHE A 258 -1.36 -17.81 -10.67
#